data_AF-A0A6B3N9U5-F1
#
_entry.id   AF-A0A6B3N9U5-F1
#
_cell.length_a   1.000
_cell.length_b   1.000
_cell.length_c   1.000
_cell.angle_alpha   90.00
_cell.angle_beta   90.00
_cell.angle_gamma   90.00
#
_symmetry.space_group_name_H-M   'P 1'
#
loop_
_entity.id
_entity.type
_entity.pdbx_description
1 polymer ?
#
loop_
_entity_poly.entity_id
_entity_poly.type
_entity_poly.pdbx_seq_one_letter_code
_entity_poly.pdbx_strand_id
1 'polypeptide(L)'
;SGRHPFGEAFKVAVWDVEETTGTVDTALFFRICARNAFVDLGCTPYYLGPIPWMSYREGVLDKMFLGAVDSSSSNSSSPSTPTGVSNTASESTFAQKKTTVTQTTNNCQKSAHGVVLDALSEALSGIAGNYDSVGKWTCDEAGNCGRGLGSHQFISYRDDVRKLISSKPGGKEYLAKVDRGAGISGEEMLLYFPAADQDALFQQDLTALLDQAAKQTDPTTEQLFTGKRLVERVAQMHFGGLAIPIDSEVSDVYEKLTVKGYGKKATDFYQESLTSMSC
;
A
#
# COMPACT_ATOMS: atom_id res chain seq x y z
N SER A 1 -20.07 16.64 2.16
CA SER A 1 -20.93 15.43 2.12
C SER A 1 -20.61 14.67 0.84
N GLY A 2 -20.23 13.39 0.93
CA GLY A 2 -19.80 12.57 -0.23
C GLY A 2 -20.95 11.77 -0.84
N ARG A 3 -20.79 11.32 -2.08
CA ARG A 3 -21.77 10.44 -2.76
C ARG A 3 -21.55 8.99 -2.30
N HIS A 4 -22.63 8.22 -2.18
CA HIS A 4 -22.63 6.80 -1.79
C HIS A 4 -23.03 5.96 -3.00
N PRO A 5 -22.09 5.64 -3.91
CA PRO A 5 -22.44 5.19 -5.25
C PRO A 5 -22.83 3.70 -5.32
N PHE A 6 -22.50 2.90 -4.30
CA PHE A 6 -22.79 1.46 -4.24
C PHE A 6 -23.27 1.00 -2.85
N GLY A 7 -24.10 1.84 -2.22
CA GLY A 7 -24.65 1.55 -0.89
C GLY A 7 -23.79 2.03 0.27
N GLU A 8 -24.15 1.58 1.47
CA GLU A 8 -23.72 2.17 2.73
C GLU A 8 -22.28 1.82 3.16
N ALA A 9 -21.58 0.91 2.50
CA ALA A 9 -20.26 0.42 2.95
C ALA A 9 -19.11 1.41 2.72
N PHE A 10 -19.15 2.18 1.63
CA PHE A 10 -18.11 3.16 1.30
C PHE A 10 -18.70 4.38 0.58
N LYS A 11 -18.04 5.53 0.73
CA LYS A 11 -18.34 6.76 0.00
C LYS A 11 -17.17 7.14 -0.90
N VAL A 12 -17.49 7.74 -2.04
CA VAL A 12 -16.52 8.38 -2.93
C VAL A 12 -16.65 9.89 -2.72
N ALA A 13 -15.54 10.56 -2.48
CA ALA A 13 -15.50 12.02 -2.38
C ALA A 13 -14.46 12.58 -3.34
N VAL A 14 -14.78 13.72 -3.96
CA VAL A 14 -13.76 14.59 -4.54
C VAL A 14 -12.84 15.00 -3.40
N TRP A 15 -11.56 14.69 -3.57
CA TRP A 15 -10.56 14.79 -2.54
C TRP A 15 -9.60 15.93 -2.81
N ASP A 16 -9.21 16.11 -4.08
CA ASP A 16 -8.40 17.23 -4.51
C ASP A 16 -8.88 17.78 -5.85
N VAL A 17 -8.68 19.08 -6.06
CA VAL A 17 -8.99 19.79 -7.29
C VAL A 17 -7.82 20.71 -7.61
N GLU A 18 -7.12 20.40 -8.68
CA GLU A 18 -6.05 21.22 -9.22
C GLU A 18 -6.57 21.95 -10.46
N GLU A 19 -6.90 23.23 -10.26
CA GLU A 19 -7.51 24.08 -11.29
C GLU A 19 -6.53 24.42 -12.42
N THR A 20 -5.21 24.45 -12.14
CA THR A 20 -4.21 24.82 -13.15
C THR A 20 -4.02 23.77 -14.23
N THR A 21 -4.20 22.49 -13.88
CA THR A 21 -4.13 21.33 -14.79
C THR A 21 -5.50 20.75 -15.12
N GLY A 22 -6.57 21.31 -14.57
CA GLY A 22 -7.94 20.84 -14.74
C GLY A 22 -8.16 19.43 -14.20
N THR A 23 -7.49 19.04 -13.11
CA THR A 23 -7.52 17.67 -12.59
C THR A 23 -8.29 17.55 -11.29
N VAL A 24 -9.08 16.49 -11.17
CA VAL A 24 -9.91 16.19 -10.00
C VAL A 24 -9.58 14.79 -9.49
N ASP A 25 -9.11 14.70 -8.25
CA ASP A 25 -8.83 13.44 -7.58
C ASP A 25 -10.00 13.02 -6.71
N THR A 26 -10.27 11.71 -6.69
CA THR A 26 -11.28 11.11 -5.83
C THR A 26 -10.66 10.15 -4.83
N ALA A 27 -11.22 10.13 -3.62
CA ALA A 27 -10.83 9.22 -2.56
C ALA A 27 -12.02 8.40 -2.06
N LEU A 28 -11.72 7.16 -1.70
CA LEU A 28 -12.63 6.24 -1.05
C LEU A 28 -12.53 6.39 0.46
N PHE A 29 -13.68 6.36 1.12
CA PHE A 29 -13.78 6.25 2.56
C PHE A 29 -14.73 5.12 2.92
N PHE A 30 -14.32 4.31 3.87
CA PHE A 30 -15.03 3.13 4.34
C PHE A 30 -15.53 3.36 5.76
N ARG A 31 -16.61 2.66 6.09
CA ARG A 31 -17.12 2.59 7.46
C ARG A 31 -17.31 1.14 7.85
N ILE A 32 -17.15 0.85 9.13
CA ILE A 32 -17.44 -0.46 9.70
C ILE A 32 -18.83 -0.44 10.30
N CYS A 33 -19.65 -1.43 9.95
CA CYS A 33 -20.95 -1.69 10.57
C CYS A 33 -20.85 -2.96 11.41
N ALA A 34 -21.26 -2.89 12.68
CA ALA A 34 -21.32 -4.04 13.57
C ALA A 34 -22.78 -4.40 13.82
N ARG A 35 -23.30 -5.34 13.02
CA ARG A 35 -24.67 -5.85 13.15
C ARG A 35 -24.65 -7.34 13.42
N ASN A 36 -25.20 -7.76 14.55
CA ASN A 36 -25.25 -9.16 14.99
C ASN A 36 -26.72 -9.55 15.18
N ALA A 37 -27.06 -10.85 15.12
CA ALA A 37 -28.46 -11.33 15.19
C ALA A 37 -29.22 -10.93 16.48
N PHE A 38 -28.52 -10.50 17.53
CA PHE A 38 -29.10 -10.14 18.83
C PHE A 38 -28.82 -8.69 19.27
N VAL A 39 -27.89 -7.97 18.61
CA VAL A 39 -27.52 -6.58 18.94
C VAL A 39 -27.07 -5.86 17.67
N ASP A 40 -27.72 -4.74 17.36
CA ASP A 40 -27.30 -3.82 16.27
C ASP A 40 -26.56 -2.63 16.90
N LEU A 41 -25.24 -2.58 16.72
CA LEU A 41 -24.38 -1.50 17.23
C LEU A 41 -24.20 -0.37 16.21
N GLY A 42 -24.91 -0.43 15.08
CA GLY A 42 -24.87 0.58 14.04
C GLY A 42 -23.56 0.58 13.24
N CYS A 43 -23.35 1.67 12.49
CA CYS A 43 -22.15 1.88 11.71
C CYS A 43 -21.33 3.02 12.31
N THR A 44 -20.02 2.81 12.34
CA THR A 44 -19.05 3.88 12.58
C THR A 44 -19.17 4.98 11.50
N PRO A 45 -18.72 6.21 11.77
CA PRO A 45 -18.53 7.21 10.73
C PRO A 45 -17.59 6.70 9.62
N TYR A 46 -17.56 7.35 8.46
CA TYR A 46 -16.55 7.02 7.45
C TYR A 46 -15.17 7.49 7.90
N TYR A 47 -14.45 6.62 8.63
CA TYR A 47 -13.18 6.92 9.28
C TYR A 47 -11.98 6.18 8.65
N LEU A 48 -12.23 5.18 7.80
CA LEU A 48 -11.20 4.41 7.13
C LEU A 48 -10.97 4.99 5.73
N GLY A 49 -9.90 5.75 5.54
CA GLY A 49 -9.58 6.52 4.33
C GLY A 49 -8.93 7.86 4.70
N PRO A 50 -8.56 8.73 3.73
CA PRO A 50 -8.79 8.63 2.29
C PRO A 50 -7.91 7.55 1.64
N ILE A 51 -8.52 6.63 0.89
CA ILE A 51 -7.80 5.74 -0.02
C ILE A 51 -7.87 6.36 -1.42
N PRO A 52 -6.75 6.81 -2.02
CA PRO A 52 -6.75 7.35 -3.38
C PRO A 52 -7.35 6.35 -4.37
N TRP A 53 -8.17 6.82 -5.31
CA TRP A 53 -8.90 5.92 -6.21
C TRP A 53 -8.77 6.28 -7.69
N MET A 54 -9.40 7.37 -8.12
CA MET A 54 -9.39 7.79 -9.53
C MET A 54 -9.16 9.30 -9.66
N SER A 55 -8.40 9.66 -10.69
CA SER A 55 -8.13 11.04 -11.11
C SER A 55 -8.79 11.29 -12.47
N TYR A 56 -9.43 12.44 -12.62
CA TYR A 56 -10.07 12.87 -13.87
C TYR A 56 -9.42 14.15 -14.38
N ARG A 57 -9.34 14.32 -15.70
CA ARG A 57 -8.86 15.57 -16.30
C ARG A 57 -9.89 16.23 -17.20
N GLU A 58 -9.98 17.54 -17.11
CA GLU A 58 -10.79 18.36 -17.99
C GLU A 58 -10.24 18.30 -19.43
N GLY A 59 -11.13 18.22 -20.43
CA GLY A 59 -10.76 18.18 -21.84
C GLY A 59 -10.29 16.82 -22.38
N VAL A 60 -10.17 15.80 -21.53
CA VAL A 60 -9.91 14.41 -21.92
C VAL A 60 -11.22 13.62 -21.84
N LEU A 61 -11.45 12.66 -22.74
CA LEU A 61 -12.60 11.74 -22.71
C LEU A 61 -12.45 10.68 -21.58
N ASP A 62 -12.11 11.13 -20.37
CA ASP A 62 -12.06 10.29 -19.19
C ASP A 62 -13.50 10.00 -18.77
N LYS A 63 -13.87 8.71 -18.80
CA LYS A 63 -15.20 8.27 -18.38
C LYS A 63 -15.32 8.46 -16.87
N MET A 64 -15.93 9.58 -16.47
CA MET A 64 -16.18 9.87 -15.06
C MET A 64 -17.11 8.82 -14.45
N PHE A 65 -16.69 8.30 -13.30
CA PHE A 65 -17.47 7.33 -12.55
C PHE A 65 -18.60 8.07 -11.81
N LEU A 66 -19.85 7.76 -12.16
CA LEU A 66 -21.04 8.42 -11.60
C LEU A 66 -21.75 7.61 -10.50
N GLY A 67 -21.36 6.34 -10.29
CA GLY A 67 -22.04 5.40 -9.38
C GLY A 67 -23.13 4.56 -10.05
N ALA A 68 -23.86 3.79 -9.24
CA ALA A 68 -25.02 3.05 -9.71
C ALA A 68 -26.08 4.02 -10.25
N VAL A 69 -26.40 3.88 -11.54
CA VAL A 69 -27.58 4.49 -12.16
C VAL A 69 -28.71 3.48 -12.07
N ASP A 70 -29.55 3.59 -11.05
CA ASP A 70 -30.69 2.71 -10.89
C ASP A 70 -31.64 2.87 -12.09
N SER A 71 -31.82 1.81 -12.87
CA SER A 71 -32.82 1.75 -13.94
C SER A 71 -34.24 1.46 -13.43
N SER A 72 -34.45 1.46 -12.11
CA SER A 72 -35.71 1.03 -11.47
C SER A 72 -36.27 1.96 -10.38
N SER A 73 -35.70 3.15 -10.15
CA SER A 73 -36.25 4.12 -9.19
C SER A 73 -36.69 5.40 -9.90
N SER A 74 -38.00 5.57 -10.01
CA SER A 74 -38.72 6.74 -10.55
C SER A 74 -38.59 8.03 -9.72
N ASN A 75 -37.54 8.16 -8.90
CA ASN A 75 -37.19 9.41 -8.23
C ASN A 75 -35.85 9.90 -8.78
N SER A 76 -35.93 10.50 -9.97
CA SER A 76 -34.83 11.25 -10.57
C SER A 76 -34.47 12.43 -9.67
N SER A 77 -33.38 12.31 -8.91
CA SER A 77 -32.63 13.50 -8.52
C SER A 77 -32.10 14.14 -9.81
N SER A 78 -32.79 15.17 -10.29
CA SER A 78 -32.45 15.91 -11.50
C SER A 78 -30.96 16.27 -11.51
N PRO A 79 -30.30 16.23 -12.68
CA PRO A 79 -28.94 16.75 -12.80
C PRO A 79 -28.95 18.22 -12.37
N SER A 80 -28.18 18.56 -11.34
CA SER A 80 -28.01 19.95 -10.93
C SER A 80 -27.23 20.66 -12.03
N THR A 81 -27.80 21.73 -12.58
CA THR A 81 -27.11 22.59 -13.54
C THR A 81 -25.97 23.31 -12.81
N PRO A 82 -24.72 23.30 -13.31
CA PRO A 82 -23.63 24.03 -12.69
C PRO A 82 -23.97 25.52 -12.66
N THR A 83 -23.90 26.15 -11.48
CA THR A 83 -24.00 27.62 -11.39
C THR A 83 -22.63 28.19 -11.77
N GLY A 84 -22.55 28.88 -12.91
CA GLY A 84 -21.32 29.55 -13.33
C GLY A 84 -20.87 30.58 -12.28
N VAL A 85 -19.61 30.49 -11.86
CA VAL A 85 -19.02 31.43 -10.91
C VAL A 85 -18.67 32.72 -11.65
N SER A 86 -19.22 33.84 -11.17
CA SER A 86 -18.79 35.18 -11.59
C SER A 86 -17.49 35.53 -10.85
N ASN A 87 -16.44 35.83 -11.60
CA ASN A 87 -15.15 36.29 -11.08
C ASN A 87 -15.34 37.58 -10.28
N THR A 88 -15.46 37.47 -8.96
CA THR A 88 -15.16 38.59 -8.06
C THR A 88 -14.35 38.07 -6.90
N ALA A 89 -13.05 38.38 -6.93
CA ALA A 89 -12.12 38.07 -5.86
C ALA A 89 -12.59 38.69 -4.54
N SER A 90 -12.44 37.95 -3.45
CA SER A 90 -12.21 38.52 -2.13
C SER A 90 -11.36 37.53 -1.34
N GLU A 91 -10.12 37.96 -1.10
CA GLU A 91 -9.16 37.33 -0.22
C GLU A 91 -9.82 37.06 1.14
N SER A 92 -9.78 35.81 1.59
CA SER A 92 -10.00 35.47 2.99
C SER A 92 -8.92 34.48 3.41
N THR A 93 -7.93 35.02 4.10
CA THR A 93 -6.82 34.32 4.72
C THR A 93 -7.33 33.33 5.77
N PHE A 94 -7.61 32.08 5.38
CA PHE A 94 -7.74 30.98 6.34
C PHE A 94 -6.41 30.24 6.39
N ALA A 95 -5.69 30.48 7.48
CA ALA A 95 -4.46 29.77 7.81
C ALA A 95 -4.71 28.26 7.75
N GLN A 96 -4.02 27.61 6.82
CA GLN A 96 -3.96 26.16 6.69
C GLN A 96 -3.46 25.56 8.00
N LYS A 97 -4.34 24.89 8.73
CA LYS A 97 -3.92 23.84 9.66
C LYS A 97 -4.30 22.51 9.04
N LYS A 98 -3.36 21.99 8.26
CA LYS A 98 -3.34 20.65 7.68
C LYS A 98 -3.46 19.64 8.82
N THR A 99 -4.62 19.01 9.00
CA THR A 99 -4.78 17.91 9.96
C THR A 99 -4.24 16.65 9.32
N THR A 100 -2.96 16.39 9.58
CA THR A 100 -2.22 15.18 9.23
C THR A 100 -2.83 13.98 9.96
N VAL A 101 -3.44 13.06 9.22
CA VAL A 101 -3.54 11.65 9.60
C VAL A 101 -2.60 10.91 8.66
N THR A 102 -1.68 10.17 9.27
CA THR A 102 -0.34 9.80 8.81
C THR A 102 -0.27 9.25 7.37
N GLN A 103 -0.21 10.15 6.40
CA GLN A 103 0.75 9.99 5.31
C GLN A 103 2.10 9.82 5.98
N THR A 104 2.79 8.70 5.77
CA THR A 104 4.26 8.72 5.86
C THR A 104 4.68 9.90 5.00
N THR A 105 5.14 10.97 5.65
CA THR A 105 5.71 12.10 4.94
C THR A 105 6.91 11.53 4.20
N ASN A 106 6.79 11.34 2.89
CA ASN A 106 7.90 11.11 1.96
C ASN A 106 8.87 12.27 2.13
N ASN A 107 9.77 12.19 3.09
CA ASN A 107 10.64 13.30 3.47
C ASN A 107 12.09 13.02 3.13
N CYS A 108 12.40 11.83 2.59
CA CYS A 108 13.74 11.38 2.22
C CYS A 108 14.75 11.46 3.39
N GLN A 109 14.30 11.70 4.62
CA GLN A 109 15.19 12.02 5.74
C GLN A 109 15.89 10.79 6.29
N LYS A 110 15.27 9.62 6.10
CA LYS A 110 15.83 8.35 6.55
C LYS A 110 16.68 7.76 5.44
N SER A 111 17.97 7.60 5.72
CA SER A 111 18.87 6.83 4.87
C SER A 111 19.75 5.90 5.68
N ALA A 112 20.16 4.80 5.06
CA ALA A 112 21.16 3.88 5.59
C ALA A 112 22.10 3.46 4.45
N HIS A 113 23.41 3.49 4.69
CA HIS A 113 24.44 3.18 3.68
C HIS A 113 24.29 3.97 2.36
N GLY A 114 23.78 5.20 2.43
CA GLY A 114 23.54 6.05 1.26
C GLY A 114 22.27 5.70 0.46
N VAL A 115 21.41 4.82 0.99
CA VAL A 115 20.12 4.45 0.40
C VAL A 115 18.98 5.12 1.17
N VAL A 116 18.09 5.81 0.47
CA VAL A 116 16.90 6.48 1.04
C VAL A 116 15.82 5.43 1.30
N LEU A 117 15.47 5.23 2.58
CA LEU A 117 14.62 4.11 2.97
C LEU A 117 13.17 4.26 2.49
N ASP A 118 12.66 5.49 2.44
CA ASP A 118 11.29 5.76 1.97
C ASP A 118 11.15 5.42 0.47
N ALA A 119 12.11 5.86 -0.35
CA ALA A 119 12.12 5.55 -1.78
C ALA A 119 12.34 4.06 -2.06
N LEU A 120 13.17 3.37 -1.26
CA LEU A 120 13.34 1.92 -1.39
C LEU A 120 12.06 1.17 -1.02
N SER A 121 11.33 1.66 -0.02
CA SER A 121 10.05 1.09 0.38
C SER A 121 8.97 1.23 -0.68
N GLU A 122 8.83 2.41 -1.27
CA GLU A 122 7.92 2.61 -2.39
C GLU A 122 8.27 1.70 -3.57
N ALA A 123 9.55 1.61 -3.92
CA ALA A 123 10.02 0.78 -5.02
C ALA A 123 9.68 -0.70 -4.84
N LEU A 124 9.86 -1.24 -3.63
CA LEU A 124 9.58 -2.65 -3.35
C LEU A 124 8.08 -2.93 -3.21
N SER A 125 7.31 -2.02 -2.63
CA SER A 125 5.84 -2.10 -2.59
C SER A 125 5.23 -2.10 -4.00
N GLY A 126 5.77 -1.30 -4.92
CA GLY A 126 5.36 -1.30 -6.34
C GLY A 126 5.54 -2.65 -7.05
N ILE A 127 6.30 -3.58 -6.47
CA ILE A 127 6.50 -4.94 -7.00
C ILE A 127 5.64 -5.96 -6.23
N ALA A 128 5.48 -5.80 -4.92
CA ALA A 128 4.95 -6.81 -4.00
C ALA A 128 3.42 -6.75 -3.78
N GLY A 129 2.77 -5.62 -4.06
CA GLY A 129 1.30 -5.48 -4.08
C GLY A 129 0.76 -4.42 -3.13
N ASN A 130 -0.57 -4.40 -2.95
CA ASN A 130 -1.26 -3.45 -2.08
C ASN A 130 -1.26 -3.89 -0.60
N TYR A 131 -1.49 -2.94 0.30
CA TYR A 131 -1.56 -3.19 1.76
C TYR A 131 -2.61 -4.22 2.19
N ASP A 132 -3.64 -4.45 1.39
CA ASP A 132 -4.71 -5.43 1.62
C ASP A 132 -4.48 -6.77 0.89
N SER A 133 -3.33 -6.94 0.24
CA SER A 133 -3.02 -8.15 -0.53
C SER A 133 -2.97 -9.38 0.37
N VAL A 134 -3.65 -10.45 -0.06
CA VAL A 134 -3.60 -11.76 0.58
C VAL A 134 -3.12 -12.79 -0.43
N GLY A 135 -1.95 -13.36 -0.15
CA GLY A 135 -1.35 -14.41 -0.96
C GLY A 135 -2.07 -15.76 -0.84
N LYS A 136 -1.74 -16.65 -1.77
CA LYS A 136 -2.16 -18.05 -1.72
C LYS A 136 -1.51 -18.76 -0.53
N TRP A 137 -2.25 -19.68 0.08
CA TRP A 137 -1.69 -20.60 1.07
C TRP A 137 -0.80 -21.65 0.41
N THR A 138 0.43 -21.77 0.88
CA THR A 138 1.43 -22.72 0.38
C THR A 138 2.27 -23.25 1.53
N CYS A 139 2.87 -24.42 1.35
CA CYS A 139 3.85 -24.98 2.29
C CYS A 139 5.17 -25.22 1.58
N ASP A 140 6.28 -25.01 2.28
CA ASP A 140 7.61 -25.40 1.79
C ASP A 140 7.91 -26.88 2.09
N GLU A 141 9.04 -27.38 1.58
CA GLU A 141 9.50 -28.76 1.80
C GLU A 141 9.82 -29.07 3.26
N ALA A 142 10.08 -28.04 4.08
CA ALA A 142 10.31 -28.15 5.51
C ALA A 142 9.01 -28.20 6.34
N GLY A 143 7.85 -28.10 5.69
CA GLY A 143 6.53 -28.15 6.33
C GLY A 143 6.08 -26.81 6.92
N ASN A 144 6.78 -25.70 6.64
CA ASN A 144 6.31 -24.37 7.03
C ASN A 144 5.21 -23.93 6.07
N CYS A 145 4.00 -23.80 6.60
CA CYS A 145 2.83 -23.40 5.82
C CYS A 145 2.46 -21.94 6.11
N GLY A 146 2.25 -21.17 5.05
CA GLY A 146 2.00 -19.74 5.16
C GLY A 146 1.37 -19.14 3.91
N ARG A 147 1.10 -17.85 3.96
CA ARG A 147 0.74 -17.00 2.82
C ARG A 147 1.38 -15.63 2.96
N GLY A 148 1.63 -14.96 1.85
CA GLY A 148 2.03 -13.54 1.86
C GLY A 148 0.90 -12.65 2.36
N LEU A 149 1.24 -11.65 3.18
CA LEU A 149 0.31 -10.67 3.73
C LEU A 149 0.80 -9.26 3.40
N GLY A 150 -0.10 -8.44 2.86
CA GLY A 150 0.10 -7.01 2.70
C GLY A 150 0.99 -6.60 1.54
N SER A 151 1.37 -5.32 1.52
CA SER A 151 2.09 -4.69 0.41
C SER A 151 3.51 -5.21 0.23
N HIS A 152 4.05 -5.84 1.27
CA HIS A 152 5.41 -6.38 1.30
C HIS A 152 5.45 -7.91 1.32
N GLN A 153 4.31 -8.58 1.05
CA GLN A 153 4.17 -10.04 0.99
C GLN A 153 4.76 -10.78 2.21
N PHE A 154 4.60 -10.22 3.40
CA PHE A 154 5.11 -10.81 4.63
C PHE A 154 4.52 -12.21 4.86
N ILE A 155 5.36 -13.23 4.94
CA ILE A 155 4.87 -14.59 5.13
C ILE A 155 4.26 -14.74 6.52
N SER A 156 3.03 -15.24 6.58
CA SER A 156 2.19 -15.30 7.78
C SER A 156 2.77 -16.13 8.95
N TYR A 157 3.75 -17.00 8.70
CA TYR A 157 4.40 -17.77 9.75
C TYR A 157 5.58 -17.05 10.41
N ARG A 158 6.02 -15.88 9.89
CA ARG A 158 7.15 -15.14 10.48
C ARG A 158 6.84 -14.69 11.91
N ASP A 159 7.78 -14.88 12.81
CA ASP A 159 7.59 -14.60 14.24
C ASP A 159 7.27 -13.13 14.56
N ASP A 160 7.89 -12.19 13.86
CA ASP A 160 7.66 -10.74 14.00
C ASP A 160 6.25 -10.33 13.55
N VAL A 161 5.81 -10.81 12.39
CA VAL A 161 4.45 -10.66 11.87
C VAL A 161 3.43 -11.22 12.87
N ARG A 162 3.69 -12.43 13.38
CA ARG A 162 2.81 -13.09 14.37
C ARG A 162 2.77 -12.33 15.69
N LYS A 163 3.89 -11.76 16.15
CA LYS A 163 3.92 -10.91 17.37
C LYS A 163 3.07 -9.66 17.20
N LEU A 164 3.18 -8.96 16.06
CA LEU A 164 2.37 -7.77 15.77
C LEU A 164 0.88 -8.11 15.73
N ILE A 165 0.51 -9.16 15.00
CA ILE A 165 -0.88 -9.60 14.88
C ILE A 165 -1.45 -10.06 16.22
N SER A 166 -0.75 -10.95 16.94
CA SER A 166 -1.23 -11.53 18.20
C SER A 166 -1.33 -10.53 19.35
N SER A 167 -0.68 -9.37 19.23
CA SER A 167 -0.82 -8.27 20.19
C SER A 167 -2.20 -7.60 20.15
N LYS A 168 -2.98 -7.82 19.09
CA LYS A 168 -4.30 -7.21 18.91
C LYS A 168 -5.42 -8.06 19.48
N PRO A 169 -6.51 -7.44 19.96
CA PRO A 169 -7.72 -8.17 20.33
C PRO A 169 -8.21 -9.02 19.15
N GLY A 170 -8.38 -10.34 19.37
CA GLY A 170 -8.79 -11.29 18.31
C GLY A 170 -7.66 -11.79 17.40
N GLY A 171 -6.43 -11.28 17.57
CA GLY A 171 -5.31 -11.58 16.68
C GLY A 171 -4.86 -13.04 16.74
N LYS A 172 -4.96 -13.69 17.91
CA LYS A 172 -4.59 -15.11 18.06
C LYS A 172 -5.59 -16.03 17.32
N GLU A 173 -6.87 -15.70 17.40
CA GLU A 173 -7.95 -16.41 16.71
C GLU A 173 -7.82 -16.24 15.20
N TYR A 174 -7.49 -15.03 14.75
CA TYR A 174 -7.16 -14.76 13.36
C TYR A 174 -5.94 -15.57 12.90
N LEU A 175 -4.83 -15.60 13.65
CA LEU A 175 -3.68 -16.45 13.30
C LEU A 175 -4.05 -17.92 13.23
N ALA A 176 -4.84 -18.44 14.16
CA ALA A 176 -5.31 -19.82 14.12
C ALA A 176 -6.21 -20.12 12.90
N LYS A 177 -6.92 -19.12 12.36
CA LYS A 177 -7.64 -19.22 11.09
C LYS A 177 -6.66 -19.25 9.91
N VAL A 178 -5.67 -18.36 9.90
CA VAL A 178 -4.61 -18.33 8.88
C VAL A 178 -3.84 -19.65 8.83
N ASP A 179 -3.42 -20.18 9.97
CA ASP A 179 -2.62 -21.41 10.12
C ASP A 179 -3.34 -22.66 9.59
N ARG A 180 -4.69 -22.64 9.56
CA ARG A 180 -5.50 -23.70 8.96
C ARG A 180 -5.66 -23.57 7.44
N GLY A 181 -5.02 -22.58 6.82
CA GLY A 181 -5.16 -22.29 5.40
C GLY A 181 -6.53 -21.74 4.99
N ALA A 182 -7.36 -21.31 5.95
CA ALA A 182 -8.68 -20.78 5.66
C ALA A 182 -8.60 -19.49 4.82
N GLY A 183 -9.64 -19.21 4.03
CA GLY A 183 -9.76 -17.96 3.30
C GLY A 183 -9.89 -16.77 4.26
N ILE A 184 -9.08 -15.74 4.05
CA ILE A 184 -9.14 -14.45 4.74
C ILE A 184 -9.28 -13.35 3.68
N SER A 185 -10.04 -12.30 3.98
CA SER A 185 -10.14 -11.14 3.09
C SER A 185 -9.03 -10.13 3.41
N GLY A 186 -8.76 -9.21 2.47
CA GLY A 186 -7.81 -8.12 2.69
C GLY A 186 -8.24 -7.19 3.82
N GLU A 187 -9.54 -6.92 3.93
CA GLU A 187 -10.12 -6.10 5.00
C GLU A 187 -9.96 -6.78 6.36
N GLU A 188 -10.23 -8.09 6.43
CA GLU A 188 -10.01 -8.88 7.64
C GLU A 188 -8.53 -8.87 8.05
N MET A 189 -7.62 -9.00 7.08
CA MET A 189 -6.18 -8.94 7.33
C MET A 189 -5.76 -7.57 7.88
N LEU A 190 -6.25 -6.47 7.30
CA LEU A 190 -5.93 -5.11 7.74
C LEU A 190 -6.39 -4.79 9.16
N LEU A 191 -7.43 -5.45 9.68
CA LEU A 191 -7.82 -5.32 11.09
C LEU A 191 -6.69 -5.73 12.03
N TYR A 192 -5.92 -6.75 11.64
CA TYR A 192 -4.87 -7.35 12.47
C TYR A 192 -3.45 -6.98 12.03
N PHE A 193 -3.26 -6.53 10.79
CA PHE A 193 -1.96 -6.13 10.25
C PHE A 193 -2.12 -4.92 9.30
N PRO A 194 -2.25 -3.69 9.84
CA PRO A 194 -2.60 -2.48 9.12
C PRO A 194 -1.36 -1.93 8.41
N ALA A 195 -1.56 -1.00 7.48
CA ALA A 195 -0.46 -0.39 6.73
C ALA A 195 0.68 0.14 7.62
N ALA A 196 0.35 0.82 8.73
CA ALA A 196 1.35 1.36 9.64
C ALA A 196 2.26 0.28 10.27
N ASP A 197 1.72 -0.89 10.64
CA ASP A 197 2.55 -1.97 11.20
C ASP A 197 3.36 -2.66 10.10
N GLN A 198 2.78 -2.80 8.91
CA GLN A 198 3.47 -3.33 7.73
C GLN A 198 4.70 -2.46 7.39
N ASP A 199 4.52 -1.15 7.30
CA ASP A 199 5.59 -0.20 6.99
C ASP A 199 6.65 -0.16 8.09
N ALA A 200 6.24 -0.14 9.36
CA ALA A 200 7.18 -0.13 10.48
C ALA A 200 8.06 -1.39 10.49
N LEU A 201 7.45 -2.56 10.31
CA LEU A 201 8.18 -3.83 10.20
C LEU A 201 9.10 -3.83 8.98
N PHE A 202 8.60 -3.34 7.85
CA PHE A 202 9.36 -3.33 6.60
C PHE A 202 10.59 -2.43 6.66
N GLN A 203 10.46 -1.24 7.25
CA GLN A 203 11.57 -0.31 7.47
C GLN A 203 12.66 -0.92 8.37
N GLN A 204 12.26 -1.68 9.39
CA GLN A 204 13.18 -2.42 10.25
C GLN A 204 13.92 -3.52 9.46
N ASP A 205 13.18 -4.32 8.67
CA ASP A 205 13.75 -5.37 7.83
C ASP A 205 14.76 -4.79 6.82
N LEU A 206 14.39 -3.71 6.11
CA LEU A 206 15.25 -3.07 5.12
C LEU A 206 16.56 -2.57 5.72
N THR A 207 16.51 -1.98 6.90
CA THR A 207 17.72 -1.48 7.58
C THR A 207 18.67 -2.65 7.88
N ALA A 208 18.15 -3.77 8.38
CA ALA A 208 18.94 -4.97 8.64
C ALA A 208 19.51 -5.59 7.36
N LEU A 209 18.72 -5.62 6.28
CA LEU A 209 19.16 -6.10 4.97
C LEU A 209 20.29 -5.22 4.41
N LEU A 210 20.15 -3.89 4.50
CA LEU A 210 21.18 -2.93 4.08
C LEU A 210 22.48 -3.14 4.86
N ASP A 211 22.40 -3.29 6.20
CA ASP A 211 23.56 -3.56 7.06
C ASP A 211 24.28 -4.85 6.70
N GLN A 212 23.56 -5.87 6.26
CA GLN A 212 24.15 -7.15 5.86
C GLN A 212 24.70 -7.09 4.43
N ALA A 213 23.95 -6.49 3.50
CA ALA A 213 24.35 -6.37 2.10
C ALA A 213 25.60 -5.49 1.93
N ALA A 214 25.70 -4.37 2.66
CA ALA A 214 26.85 -3.46 2.60
C ALA A 214 28.17 -4.10 3.08
N LYS A 215 28.12 -5.24 3.78
CA LYS A 215 29.29 -6.01 4.22
C LYS A 215 29.70 -7.11 3.22
N GLN A 216 28.87 -7.37 2.20
CA GLN A 216 29.17 -8.35 1.17
C GLN A 216 30.02 -7.73 0.05
N THR A 217 30.86 -8.55 -0.57
CA THR A 217 31.63 -8.16 -1.75
C THR A 217 30.79 -8.36 -3.01
N ASP A 218 30.65 -7.32 -3.83
CA ASP A 218 30.04 -7.42 -5.15
C ASP A 218 30.98 -8.19 -6.08
N PRO A 219 30.56 -9.35 -6.62
CA PRO A 219 31.40 -10.17 -7.49
C PRO A 219 31.73 -9.48 -8.82
N THR A 220 31.00 -8.43 -9.20
CA THR A 220 31.24 -7.69 -10.45
C THR A 220 32.34 -6.65 -10.32
N THR A 221 32.45 -6.03 -9.15
CA THR A 221 33.38 -4.91 -8.91
C THR A 221 34.53 -5.26 -7.98
N GLU A 222 34.45 -6.43 -7.31
CA GLU A 222 35.36 -6.88 -6.25
C GLU A 222 35.45 -5.91 -5.05
N GLN A 223 34.52 -4.97 -4.95
CA GLN A 223 34.38 -4.02 -3.85
C GLN A 223 33.13 -4.33 -3.03
N LEU A 224 33.00 -3.69 -1.86
CA LEU A 224 31.77 -3.78 -1.08
C LEU A 224 30.59 -3.20 -1.87
N PHE A 225 29.40 -3.78 -1.68
CA PHE A 225 28.18 -3.28 -2.29
C PHE A 225 27.91 -1.82 -1.89
N THR A 226 27.73 -0.95 -2.88
CA THR A 226 27.37 0.47 -2.70
C THR A 226 26.41 0.93 -3.81
N GLY A 227 25.76 2.08 -3.59
CA GLY A 227 24.91 2.73 -4.58
C GLY A 227 23.83 1.81 -5.18
N LYS A 228 23.68 1.80 -6.51
CA LYS A 228 22.69 0.98 -7.22
C LYS A 228 22.84 -0.51 -6.93
N ARG A 229 24.08 -1.02 -6.89
CA ARG A 229 24.34 -2.45 -6.63
C ARG A 229 23.96 -2.86 -5.22
N LEU A 230 24.06 -1.96 -4.24
CA LEU A 230 23.55 -2.20 -2.90
C LEU A 230 22.01 -2.32 -2.88
N VAL A 231 21.31 -1.44 -3.61
CA VAL A 231 19.84 -1.52 -3.75
C VAL A 231 19.42 -2.83 -4.42
N GLU A 232 20.08 -3.21 -5.52
CA GLU A 232 19.86 -4.49 -6.19
C GLU A 232 20.03 -5.65 -5.22
N ARG A 233 21.13 -5.66 -4.44
CA ARG A 233 21.43 -6.75 -3.52
C ARG A 233 20.42 -6.86 -2.38
N VAL A 234 20.00 -5.74 -1.80
CA VAL A 234 18.97 -5.72 -0.75
C VAL A 234 17.64 -6.25 -1.26
N ALA A 235 17.23 -5.83 -2.46
CA ALA A 235 16.02 -6.33 -3.11
C ALA A 235 16.09 -7.85 -3.38
N GLN A 236 17.25 -8.36 -3.80
CA GLN A 236 17.47 -9.81 -3.93
C GLN A 236 17.28 -10.54 -2.60
N MET A 237 17.85 -10.03 -1.51
CA MET A 237 17.73 -10.64 -0.18
C MET A 237 16.31 -10.53 0.38
N HIS A 238 15.58 -9.46 0.06
CA HIS A 238 14.16 -9.33 0.39
C HIS A 238 13.32 -10.40 -0.33
N PHE A 239 13.58 -10.63 -1.62
CA PHE A 239 12.85 -11.58 -2.44
C PHE A 239 13.20 -13.05 -2.15
N GLY A 240 14.48 -13.37 -2.05
CA GLY A 240 14.98 -14.74 -1.92
C GLY A 240 15.46 -15.15 -0.52
N GLY A 241 15.42 -14.23 0.44
CA GLY A 241 15.95 -14.43 1.80
C GLY A 241 17.45 -14.13 1.94
N LEU A 242 17.92 -14.08 3.20
CA LEU A 242 19.29 -13.64 3.53
C LEU A 242 20.41 -14.47 2.90
N ALA A 243 20.16 -15.76 2.73
CA ALA A 243 21.13 -16.72 2.21
C ALA A 243 21.10 -16.84 0.68
N ILE A 244 20.25 -16.08 -0.01
CA ILE A 244 20.11 -16.20 -1.46
C ILE A 244 21.44 -15.87 -2.15
N PRO A 245 21.92 -16.70 -3.10
CA PRO A 245 23.12 -16.38 -3.87
C PRO A 245 23.00 -15.03 -4.58
N ILE A 246 24.11 -14.31 -4.66
CA ILE A 246 24.19 -13.02 -5.34
C ILE A 246 23.88 -13.22 -6.83
N ASP A 247 23.00 -12.37 -7.37
CA ASP A 247 22.58 -12.39 -8.78
C ASP A 247 22.07 -13.76 -9.25
N SER A 248 21.43 -14.52 -8.35
CA SER A 248 20.83 -15.81 -8.66
C SER A 248 19.79 -15.72 -9.79
N GLU A 249 19.79 -16.72 -10.67
CA GLU A 249 18.78 -16.88 -11.73
C GLU A 249 17.60 -17.76 -11.28
N VAL A 250 17.56 -18.17 -9.99
CA VAL A 250 16.40 -18.84 -9.40
C VAL A 250 15.19 -17.91 -9.50
N SER A 251 14.05 -18.45 -9.94
CA SER A 251 12.81 -17.72 -10.18
C SER A 251 11.74 -18.01 -9.13
N ASP A 252 10.71 -17.18 -9.11
CA ASP A 252 9.50 -17.48 -8.34
C ASP A 252 8.81 -18.75 -8.86
N VAL A 253 7.80 -19.22 -8.11
CA VAL A 253 7.01 -20.42 -8.45
C VAL A 253 6.28 -20.29 -9.80
N TYR A 254 6.21 -19.08 -10.37
CA TYR A 254 5.57 -18.80 -11.65
C TYR A 254 6.57 -18.57 -12.79
N GLU A 255 7.87 -18.70 -12.53
CA GLU A 255 8.98 -18.45 -13.46
C GLU A 255 8.98 -17.05 -14.10
N LYS A 256 8.30 -16.07 -13.48
CA LYS A 256 8.13 -14.72 -14.03
C LYS A 256 9.26 -13.77 -13.67
N LEU A 257 9.92 -14.00 -12.54
CA LEU A 257 10.90 -13.06 -12.02
C LEU A 257 12.03 -13.79 -11.28
N THR A 258 13.23 -13.73 -11.85
CA THR A 258 14.44 -14.24 -11.18
C THR A 258 14.85 -13.33 -10.04
N VAL A 259 15.60 -13.85 -9.06
CA VAL A 259 16.18 -13.05 -7.97
C VAL A 259 16.94 -11.85 -8.52
N LYS A 260 17.82 -12.07 -9.51
CA LYS A 260 18.54 -11.00 -10.20
C LYS A 260 17.62 -10.02 -10.92
N GLY A 261 16.59 -10.52 -11.60
CA GLY A 261 15.58 -9.71 -12.27
C GLY A 261 14.80 -8.82 -11.31
N TYR A 262 14.43 -9.37 -10.15
CA TYR A 262 13.78 -8.64 -9.06
C TYR A 262 14.68 -7.50 -8.57
N GLY A 263 15.96 -7.78 -8.33
CA GLY A 263 16.93 -6.77 -7.88
C GLY A 263 17.07 -5.61 -8.85
N LYS A 264 17.20 -5.89 -10.15
CA LYS A 264 17.26 -4.86 -11.19
C LYS A 264 15.99 -4.02 -11.24
N LYS A 265 14.82 -4.68 -11.28
CA LYS A 265 13.53 -3.98 -11.32
C LYS A 265 13.33 -3.06 -10.11
N ALA A 266 13.69 -3.53 -8.91
CA ALA A 266 13.62 -2.71 -7.69
C ALA A 266 14.53 -1.48 -7.78
N THR A 267 15.69 -1.59 -8.42
CA THR A 267 16.62 -0.46 -8.58
C THR A 267 16.11 0.57 -9.58
N ASP A 268 15.46 0.12 -10.65
CA ASP A 268 14.78 1.01 -11.60
C ASP A 268 13.64 1.78 -10.90
N PHE A 269 12.78 1.08 -10.16
CA PHE A 269 11.69 1.69 -9.39
C PHE A 269 12.20 2.60 -8.27
N TYR A 270 13.34 2.27 -7.66
CA TYR A 270 13.98 3.12 -6.66
C TYR A 270 14.41 4.46 -7.27
N GLN A 271 14.98 4.45 -8.48
CA GLN A 271 15.36 5.70 -9.16
C GLN A 271 14.14 6.56 -9.52
N GLU A 272 13.05 5.92 -9.95
CA GLU A 272 11.77 6.59 -10.20
C GLU A 272 11.19 7.18 -8.91
N SER A 273 11.27 6.44 -7.80
CA SER A 273 10.79 6.86 -6.48
C SER A 273 11.60 8.03 -5.93
N LEU A 274 12.93 8.04 -6.06
CA LEU A 274 13.75 9.20 -5.72
C LEU A 274 13.28 10.44 -6.49
N THR A 275 13.11 10.30 -7.81
CA THR A 275 12.69 11.40 -8.69
C THR A 275 11.31 11.93 -8.32
N SER A 276 10.33 11.05 -8.08
CA SER A 276 8.97 11.44 -7.74
C SER A 276 8.87 12.07 -6.36
N MET A 277 9.70 11.65 -5.42
CA MET A 277 9.78 12.18 -4.06
C MET A 277 10.68 13.41 -3.94
N SER A 278 11.39 13.80 -5.00
CA SER A 278 12.42 14.85 -4.98
C SER A 278 13.54 14.57 -3.96
N CYS A 279 13.91 13.28 -3.85
CA CYS A 279 15.19 12.83 -3.33
C CYS A 279 16.20 12.68 -4.50
#